data_AF-A0A7C5MSH9-F1
#
_entry.id   AF-A0A7C5MSH9-F1
#
_cell.length_a   1.000
_cell.length_b   1.000
_cell.length_c   1.000
_cell.angle_alpha   90.00
_cell.angle_beta   90.00
_cell.angle_gamma   90.00
#
_symmetry.space_group_name_H-M   'P 1'
#
loop_
_entity.id
_entity.type
_entity.pdbx_description
1 polymer ?
#
loop_
_entity_poly.entity_id
_entity_poly.type
_entity_poly.pdbx_seq_one_letter_code
_entity_poly.pdbx_strand_id
1 'polypeptide(L)'
;MQRRLLYRIAVALILAGLLAPAAQAQQPASQPAGSAALAFIENTGQFDPQARYLVRAGSETLWLTADGLWLTHMQPAADVQAPRQGVHLHLRFPGANPSPQIEPFGRQSTRFS
;
A
#
# COMPACT_ATOMS: atom_id res chain seq x y z
N MET A 1 51.69 47.01 36.69
CA MET A 1 52.08 46.48 35.36
C MET A 1 51.53 45.05 35.25
N GLN A 2 50.39 44.80 34.59
CA GLN A 2 50.31 43.82 33.48
C GLN A 2 48.87 43.82 32.89
N ARG A 3 48.37 45.02 32.54
CA ARG A 3 47.11 45.27 31.79
C ARG A 3 47.12 44.73 30.34
N ARG A 4 47.97 43.73 30.04
CA ARG A 4 48.21 43.15 28.72
C ARG A 4 47.95 41.63 28.65
N LEU A 5 47.60 41.00 29.77
CA LEU A 5 47.29 39.56 29.83
C LEU A 5 45.78 39.27 29.78
N LEU A 6 44.97 40.24 29.32
CA LEU A 6 43.51 40.10 29.19
C LEU A 6 43.06 39.72 27.77
N TYR A 7 43.98 39.46 26.84
CA TYR A 7 43.64 39.13 25.44
C TYR A 7 44.03 37.72 24.98
N ARG A 8 44.53 36.86 25.88
CA ARG A 8 44.93 35.49 25.53
C ARG A 8 44.07 34.39 26.14
N ILE A 9 43.07 34.72 26.96
CA ILE A 9 42.09 33.77 27.51
C ILE A 9 40.69 34.02 26.91
N ALA A 10 40.61 34.69 25.75
CA ALA A 10 39.36 34.88 25.01
C ALA A 10 39.29 34.03 23.72
N VAL A 11 40.30 33.20 23.43
CA VAL A 11 40.32 32.35 22.22
C VAL A 11 40.25 30.85 22.55
N ALA A 12 40.32 30.47 23.83
CA ALA A 12 40.22 29.07 24.26
C ALA A 12 38.80 28.62 24.65
N LEU A 13 37.76 29.40 24.31
CA LEU A 13 36.34 29.06 24.50
C LEU A 13 35.51 29.32 23.22
N ILE A 14 36.11 29.09 22.05
CA ILE A 14 35.37 29.08 20.76
C ILE A 14 35.60 27.74 20.02
N LEU A 15 36.21 26.74 20.67
CA LEU A 15 36.53 25.45 20.04
C LEU A 15 36.00 24.23 20.83
N ALA A 16 34.75 24.30 21.28
CA ALA A 16 34.02 23.15 21.88
C ALA A 16 32.57 23.06 21.39
N GLY A 17 32.32 23.50 20.15
CA GLY A 17 31.02 23.40 19.47
C GLY A 17 31.08 22.62 18.15
N LEU A 18 32.17 21.88 17.89
CA LEU A 18 32.26 20.94 16.78
C LEU A 18 31.79 19.56 17.25
N LEU A 19 30.91 18.94 16.45
CA LEU A 19 30.31 17.61 16.59
C LEU A 19 29.06 17.49 17.48
N ALA A 20 28.08 18.36 17.27
CA ALA A 20 26.72 17.83 17.20
C ALA A 20 26.49 17.47 15.72
N PRO A 21 26.38 16.18 15.32
CA PRO A 21 25.65 15.93 14.10
C PRO A 21 24.27 16.52 14.36
N ALA A 22 23.82 17.44 13.51
CA ALA A 22 22.39 17.60 13.36
C ALA A 22 21.89 16.20 13.04
N ALA A 23 21.29 15.54 14.03
CA ALA A 23 20.41 14.42 13.79
C ALA A 23 19.29 15.04 12.96
N GLN A 24 19.53 15.12 11.65
CA GLN A 24 18.45 15.11 10.68
C GLN A 24 17.66 13.91 11.13
N ALA A 25 16.49 14.15 11.72
CA ALA A 25 15.52 13.09 11.88
C ALA A 25 15.42 12.51 10.48
N GLN A 26 15.99 11.32 10.26
CA GLN A 26 15.59 10.51 9.14
C GLN A 26 14.09 10.35 9.36
N GLN A 27 13.32 11.22 8.70
CA GLN A 27 11.94 10.93 8.38
C GLN A 27 12.03 9.49 7.85
N PRO A 28 11.42 8.51 8.52
CA PRO A 28 11.46 7.15 8.02
C PRO A 28 11.06 7.28 6.57
N ALA A 29 11.98 6.92 5.66
CA ALA A 29 11.68 6.95 4.24
C ALA A 29 10.34 6.26 4.14
N SER A 30 9.32 6.99 3.69
CA SER A 30 8.01 6.42 3.48
C SER A 30 8.26 5.30 2.49
N GLN A 31 8.39 4.07 3.00
CA GLN A 31 8.40 2.89 2.16
C GLN A 31 7.18 3.10 1.28
N PRO A 32 7.32 3.11 -0.06
CA PRO A 32 6.13 3.07 -0.90
C PRO A 32 5.35 1.90 -0.34
N ALA A 33 4.19 2.18 0.28
CA ALA A 33 3.38 1.17 0.92
C ALA A 33 3.24 0.08 -0.14
N GLY A 34 3.92 -1.06 0.08
CA GLY A 34 4.23 -1.97 -1.00
C GLY A 34 2.93 -2.24 -1.72
N SER A 35 2.81 -1.76 -2.96
CA SER A 35 1.57 -1.85 -3.72
C SER A 35 1.25 -3.34 -3.78
N ALA A 36 0.31 -3.78 -2.94
CA ALA A 36 -0.02 -5.18 -2.82
C ALA A 36 -0.37 -5.65 -4.23
N ALA A 37 0.47 -6.49 -4.82
CA ALA A 37 0.33 -6.83 -6.22
C ALA A 37 -0.99 -7.58 -6.38
N LEU A 38 -1.95 -6.94 -7.04
CA LEU A 38 -3.23 -7.56 -7.35
C LEU A 38 -3.06 -8.40 -8.61
N ALA A 39 -3.25 -9.71 -8.48
CA ALA A 39 -3.33 -10.59 -9.63
C ALA A 39 -4.79 -10.97 -9.90
N PHE A 40 -5.21 -10.85 -11.16
CA PHE A 40 -6.55 -11.19 -11.62
C PHE A 40 -6.47 -12.46 -12.45
N ILE A 41 -7.26 -13.47 -12.09
CA ILE A 41 -7.32 -14.77 -12.75
C ILE A 41 -8.75 -14.94 -13.27
N GLU A 42 -8.90 -14.95 -14.59
CA GLU A 42 -10.21 -15.11 -15.25
C GLU A 42 -10.78 -16.51 -15.02
N ASN A 43 -12.10 -16.59 -14.80
CA ASN A 43 -12.82 -17.86 -14.78
C ASN A 43 -13.10 -18.32 -16.22
N THR A 44 -12.38 -19.34 -16.67
CA THR A 44 -12.58 -20.05 -17.92
C THR A 44 -13.34 -21.38 -17.73
N GLY A 45 -13.93 -21.60 -16.55
CA GLY A 45 -14.71 -22.79 -16.18
C GLY A 45 -14.13 -23.57 -14.99
N GLN A 46 -13.07 -23.07 -14.36
CA GLN A 46 -12.41 -23.73 -13.22
C GLN A 46 -13.05 -23.40 -11.86
N PHE A 47 -13.91 -22.38 -11.78
CA PHE A 47 -14.59 -21.95 -10.56
C PHE A 47 -16.11 -21.91 -10.76
N ASP A 48 -16.85 -21.56 -9.70
CA ASP A 48 -18.30 -21.34 -9.76
C ASP A 48 -18.68 -20.42 -10.95
N PRO A 49 -19.70 -20.77 -11.77
CA PRO A 49 -20.09 -19.98 -12.94
C PRO A 49 -20.46 -18.51 -12.65
N GLN A 50 -20.82 -18.16 -11.41
CA GLN A 50 -21.11 -16.76 -11.04
C GLN A 50 -19.84 -15.93 -10.84
N ALA A 51 -18.71 -16.56 -10.56
CA ALA A 51 -17.41 -15.90 -10.46
C ALA A 51 -16.87 -15.59 -11.86
N ARG A 52 -16.55 -14.33 -12.13
CA ARG A 52 -15.89 -13.89 -13.37
C ARG A 52 -14.38 -13.86 -13.23
N TYR A 53 -13.91 -13.39 -12.08
CA TYR A 53 -12.48 -13.36 -11.77
C TYR A 53 -12.25 -13.72 -10.31
N LEU A 54 -11.12 -14.39 -10.08
CA LEU A 54 -10.48 -14.48 -8.79
C LEU A 54 -9.40 -13.42 -8.70
N VAL A 55 -9.40 -12.65 -7.61
CA VAL A 55 -8.36 -11.67 -7.32
C VAL A 55 -7.54 -12.16 -6.14
N ARG A 56 -6.22 -12.19 -6.33
CA ARG A 56 -5.24 -12.44 -5.27
C ARG A 56 -4.70 -11.12 -4.78
N ALA A 57 -4.91 -10.84 -3.49
CA ALA A 57 -4.47 -9.63 -2.82
C ALA A 57 -3.68 -10.01 -1.56
N GLY A 58 -2.39 -10.31 -1.73
CA GLY A 58 -1.57 -10.87 -0.64
C GLY A 58 -2.11 -12.24 -0.18
N SER A 59 -2.45 -12.36 1.10
CA SER A 59 -3.07 -13.58 1.68
C SER A 59 -4.60 -13.62 1.54
N GLU A 60 -5.22 -12.54 1.08
CA GLU A 60 -6.67 -12.44 0.97
C GLU A 60 -7.17 -12.99 -0.36
N THR A 61 -8.39 -13.52 -0.34
CA THR A 61 -9.10 -14.00 -1.52
C THR A 61 -10.34 -13.16 -1.76
N LEU A 62 -10.44 -12.59 -2.96
CA LEU A 62 -11.57 -11.81 -3.42
C LEU A 62 -12.12 -12.42 -4.72
N TRP A 63 -13.43 -12.44 -4.87
CA TRP A 63 -14.11 -12.86 -6.09
C TRP A 63 -14.89 -11.70 -6.68
N LEU A 64 -14.74 -11.51 -7.99
CA LEU A 64 -15.54 -10.57 -8.78
C LEU A 64 -16.66 -11.35 -9.46
N THR A 65 -17.90 -10.98 -9.22
CA THR A 65 -19.08 -11.51 -9.92
C THR A 65 -19.67 -10.45 -10.84
N ALA A 66 -20.75 -10.79 -11.54
CA ALA A 66 -21.48 -9.81 -12.35
C ALA A 66 -22.15 -8.70 -11.51
N ASP A 67 -22.45 -8.97 -10.25
CA ASP A 67 -23.30 -8.12 -9.41
C ASP A 67 -22.64 -7.61 -8.12
N GLY A 68 -21.37 -7.95 -7.89
CA GLY A 68 -20.67 -7.53 -6.69
C GLY A 68 -19.28 -8.13 -6.51
N LEU A 69 -18.79 -7.96 -5.28
CA LEU A 69 -17.53 -8.46 -4.78
C LEU A 69 -17.79 -9.37 -3.59
N TRP A 70 -17.16 -10.54 -3.58
CA TRP A 70 -17.13 -11.40 -2.40
C TRP A 70 -15.73 -11.41 -1.79
N LEU A 71 -15.63 -11.06 -0.51
CA LEU A 71 -14.38 -11.08 0.24
C LEU A 71 -14.47 -12.17 1.32
N THR A 72 -13.43 -12.99 1.41
CA THR A 72 -13.27 -13.93 2.51
C THR A 72 -12.11 -13.48 3.38
N HIS A 73 -12.40 -13.12 4.63
CA HIS A 73 -11.38 -12.85 5.62
C HIS A 73 -11.37 -13.96 6.67
N MET A 74 -10.21 -14.57 6.87
CA MET A 74 -10.01 -15.62 7.86
C MET A 74 -9.25 -15.03 9.05
N GLN A 75 -9.76 -15.24 10.26
CA GLN A 75 -8.99 -14.92 11.45
C GLN A 75 -7.79 -15.86 11.59
N PRO A 76 -6.67 -15.35 12.12
CA PRO A 76 -5.54 -16.19 12.47
C PRO A 76 -5.98 -17.31 13.40
N ALA A 77 -5.53 -18.53 13.13
CA ALA A 77 -5.82 -19.66 14.01
C ALA A 77 -5.08 -19.46 15.34
N ALA A 78 -5.79 -19.60 16.47
CA ALA A 78 -5.17 -19.55 17.80
C ALA A 78 -4.22 -20.74 18.03
N ASP A 79 -4.51 -21.88 17.38
CA ASP A 79 -3.69 -23.08 17.38
C ASP A 79 -3.93 -23.86 16.06
N VAL A 80 -3.01 -24.75 15.70
CA VAL A 80 -3.06 -25.56 14.47
C VAL A 80 -4.30 -26.46 14.43
N GLN A 81 -4.75 -26.96 15.58
CA GLN A 81 -5.95 -27.80 15.67
C GLN A 81 -7.24 -27.02 15.94
N ALA A 82 -7.17 -25.72 16.24
CA ALA A 82 -8.37 -24.94 16.53
C ALA A 82 -9.16 -24.65 15.22
N PRO A 83 -10.50 -24.70 15.26
CA PRO A 83 -11.31 -24.32 14.11
C PRO A 83 -11.04 -22.86 13.74
N ARG A 84 -10.74 -22.61 12.46
CA ARG A 84 -10.52 -21.26 11.94
C ARG A 84 -11.86 -20.55 11.80
N GLN A 85 -11.95 -19.37 12.38
CA GLN A 85 -13.09 -18.48 12.21
C GLN A 85 -12.84 -17.59 11.01
N GLY A 86 -13.89 -17.27 10.27
CA GLY A 86 -13.81 -16.40 9.13
C GLY A 86 -15.17 -15.80 8.80
N VAL A 87 -15.13 -14.72 8.03
CA VAL A 87 -16.32 -14.07 7.51
C VAL A 87 -16.28 -14.07 5.99
N HIS A 88 -17.45 -14.23 5.38
CA HIS A 88 -17.65 -14.10 3.95
C HIS A 88 -18.60 -12.94 3.71
N LEU A 89 -18.08 -11.87 3.09
CA LEU A 89 -18.78 -10.61 2.91
C LEU A 89 -19.15 -10.45 1.44
N HIS A 90 -20.42 -10.15 1.19
CA HIS A 90 -20.91 -9.75 -0.13
C HIS A 90 -21.07 -8.24 -0.19
N LEU A 91 -20.25 -7.57 -0.98
CA LEU A 91 -20.36 -6.13 -1.25
C LEU A 91 -21.04 -5.94 -2.60
N ARG A 92 -22.18 -5.27 -2.58
CA ARG A 92 -22.95 -4.91 -3.77
C ARG A 92 -22.97 -3.39 -3.92
N PHE A 93 -23.13 -2.94 -5.17
CA PHE A 93 -23.19 -1.52 -5.50
C PHE A 93 -24.53 -1.22 -6.18
N PRO A 94 -25.60 -0.96 -5.39
CA PRO A 94 -26.91 -0.64 -5.96
C PRO A 94 -26.83 0.56 -6.91
N GLY A 95 -27.42 0.42 -8.09
CA GLY A 95 -27.39 1.45 -9.14
C GLY A 95 -26.08 1.53 -9.93
N ALA A 96 -25.09 0.67 -9.65
CA ALA A 96 -23.92 0.53 -10.51
C ALA A 96 -24.33 0.02 -11.90
N ASN A 97 -23.55 0.38 -12.92
CA ASN A 97 -23.79 -0.07 -14.28
C ASN A 97 -23.75 -1.61 -14.35
N PRO A 98 -24.86 -2.29 -14.70
CA PRO A 98 -24.94 -3.76 -14.76
C PRO A 98 -24.18 -4.34 -15.97
N SER A 99 -23.70 -3.50 -16.88
CA SER A 99 -22.95 -3.89 -18.08
C SER A 99 -21.76 -2.95 -18.28
N PRO A 100 -20.76 -2.98 -17.38
CA PRO A 100 -19.60 -2.11 -17.46
C PRO A 100 -18.82 -2.40 -18.76
N GLN A 101 -18.56 -1.35 -19.54
CA GLN A 101 -17.73 -1.40 -20.74
C GLN A 101 -16.49 -0.54 -20.48
N ILE A 102 -15.31 -1.08 -20.80
CA ILE A 102 -14.08 -0.29 -20.78
C ILE A 102 -14.04 0.49 -22.08
N GLU A 103 -14.28 1.80 -21.99
CA GLU A 103 -14.12 2.70 -23.11
C GLU A 103 -12.81 3.49 -22.99
N PRO A 104 -12.04 3.64 -24.08
CA PRO A 104 -10.89 4.52 -24.09
C PRO A 104 -11.30 5.96 -23.82
N PHE A 105 -10.67 6.60 -22.83
CA PHE A 105 -10.83 8.02 -22.62
C PHE A 105 -10.20 8.81 -23.77
N GLY A 106 -10.95 9.77 -24.33
CA GLY A 106 -10.42 10.69 -25.35
C GLY A 106 -9.91 9.98 -26.60
N ARG A 107 -10.71 9.07 -27.18
CA ARG A 107 -10.39 8.34 -28.43
C ARG A 107 -9.77 9.29 -29.47
N GLN A 108 -8.48 9.10 -29.73
CA GLN A 108 -7.76 9.82 -30.79
C GLN A 108 -8.10 9.18 -32.14
N SER A 109 -8.37 10.00 -33.17
CA SER A 109 -8.56 9.49 -34.54
C SER A 109 -7.17 9.26 -35.16
N THR A 110 -6.81 8.01 -35.37
CA THR A 110 -5.58 7.63 -36.09
C THR A 110 -5.95 6.81 -37.34
N ARG A 111 -5.38 7.20 -38.48
CA ARG A 111 -5.44 6.46 -39.75
C ARG A 111 -4.02 6.07 -40.11
N PHE A 112 -3.79 4.77 -40.29
CA PHE A 112 -2.55 4.24 -40.86
C PHE A 112 -2.83 3.87 -42.32
N SER A 113 -1.96 4.29 -43.23
CA SER A 113 -2.01 4.01 -44.67
C SER A 113 -0.79 3.23 -45.09
#